data_AF-A0A952LC60-F1
#
_entry.id   AF-A0A952LC60-F1
#
_cell.length_a   1.000
_cell.length_b   1.000
_cell.length_c   1.000
_cell.angle_alpha   90.00
_cell.angle_beta   90.00
_cell.angle_gamma   90.00
#
_symmetry.space_group_name_H-M   'P 1'
#
loop_
_entity.id
_entity.type
_entity.pdbx_description
1 polymer ?
#
loop_
_entity_poly.entity_id
_entity_poly.type
_entity_poly.pdbx_seq_one_letter_code
_entity_poly.pdbx_strand_id
1 'polypeptide(L)'
;MMKLSESPLIHPTAQVENSTLGRWTEIAERSRVAECELGDYSYMMQDCAVWCTTIGKFSNIAAAVRINATNHPTWRPTLHHFTYRASDYWDDAEHESEFFAERRAKRVTIGHDTWLGHGSTILPGVTVGDGAAVGAGAVVSKDVAP
;
A
#
# COMPACT_ATOMS: atom_id res chain seq x y z
N MET A 1 -10.99 -25.16 -0.33
CA MET A 1 -10.70 -23.75 -0.66
C MET A 1 -12.02 -23.01 -0.79
N MET A 2 -12.13 -21.83 -0.16
CA MET A 2 -13.28 -20.95 -0.36
C MET A 2 -13.22 -20.39 -1.78
N LYS A 3 -14.37 -20.31 -2.47
CA LYS A 3 -14.45 -19.70 -3.80
C LYS A 3 -14.63 -18.20 -3.64
N LEU A 4 -14.05 -17.42 -4.54
CA LEU A 4 -14.31 -15.98 -4.63
C LEU A 4 -15.79 -15.74 -4.99
N SER A 5 -16.28 -14.54 -4.66
CA SER A 5 -17.65 -14.11 -4.87
C SER A 5 -17.71 -12.62 -5.24
N GLU A 6 -18.90 -12.09 -5.50
CA GLU A 6 -19.07 -10.64 -5.64
C GLU A 6 -18.72 -9.87 -4.36
N SER A 7 -18.77 -10.51 -3.19
CA SER A 7 -18.22 -9.95 -1.96
C SER A 7 -16.72 -10.24 -1.84
N PRO A 8 -15.90 -9.25 -1.44
CA PRO A 8 -14.47 -9.43 -1.16
C PRO A 8 -14.22 -10.57 -0.16
N LEU A 9 -13.24 -11.42 -0.45
CA LEU A 9 -12.74 -12.41 0.49
C LEU A 9 -11.61 -11.81 1.31
N ILE A 10 -11.83 -11.64 2.61
CA ILE A 10 -10.83 -11.12 3.54
C ILE A 10 -10.49 -12.21 4.54
N HIS A 11 -9.23 -12.61 4.62
CA HIS A 11 -8.79 -13.58 5.60
C HIS A 11 -8.96 -13.04 7.04
N PRO A 12 -9.36 -13.85 8.03
CA PRO A 12 -9.60 -13.38 9.41
C PRO A 12 -8.41 -12.70 10.11
N THR A 13 -7.19 -12.92 9.63
CA THR A 13 -5.96 -12.30 10.17
C THR A 13 -5.50 -11.08 9.37
N ALA A 14 -6.17 -10.75 8.27
CA ALA A 14 -5.91 -9.53 7.52
C ALA A 14 -6.55 -8.33 8.23
N GLN A 15 -5.93 -7.16 8.11
CA GLN A 15 -6.44 -5.90 8.63
C GLN A 15 -6.74 -4.98 7.46
N VAL A 16 -8.01 -4.58 7.32
CA VAL A 16 -8.48 -3.68 6.26
C VAL A 16 -9.18 -2.50 6.91
N GLU A 17 -8.64 -1.30 6.72
CA GLU A 17 -9.12 -0.08 7.36
C GLU A 17 -9.32 1.02 6.32
N ASN A 18 -10.45 1.74 6.40
CA ASN A 18 -10.74 2.90 5.53
C ASN A 18 -10.48 2.61 4.03
N SER A 19 -10.83 1.41 3.57
CA SER A 19 -10.49 0.93 2.23
C SER A 19 -11.72 0.35 1.53
N THR A 20 -11.76 0.49 0.21
CA THR A 20 -12.81 -0.07 -0.65
C THR A 20 -12.24 -1.21 -1.46
N LEU A 21 -12.90 -2.37 -1.42
CA LEU A 21 -12.51 -3.56 -2.17
C LEU A 21 -13.59 -3.92 -3.18
N GLY A 22 -13.18 -4.14 -4.43
CA GLY A 22 -14.04 -4.53 -5.53
C GLY A 22 -14.51 -5.98 -5.43
N ARG A 23 -15.37 -6.37 -6.37
CA ARG A 23 -15.92 -7.73 -6.47
C ARG A 23 -14.83 -8.72 -6.83
N TRP A 24 -14.97 -9.96 -6.37
CA TRP A 24 -14.03 -11.05 -6.69
C TRP A 24 -12.59 -10.74 -6.27
N THR A 25 -12.42 -9.95 -5.21
CA THR A 25 -11.11 -9.64 -4.65
C THR A 25 -10.77 -10.55 -3.48
N GLU A 26 -9.48 -10.74 -3.24
CA GLU A 26 -8.96 -11.49 -2.10
C GLU A 26 -7.85 -10.74 -1.37
N ILE A 27 -7.96 -10.66 -0.05
CA ILE A 27 -6.92 -10.20 0.85
C ILE A 27 -6.51 -11.39 1.73
N ALA A 28 -5.35 -11.97 1.43
CA ALA A 28 -4.84 -13.12 2.17
C ALA A 28 -4.33 -12.74 3.57
N GLU A 29 -3.98 -13.77 4.32
CA GLU A 29 -3.61 -13.68 5.73
C GLU A 29 -2.48 -12.68 6.04
N ARG A 30 -2.55 -12.09 7.24
CA ARG A 30 -1.53 -11.17 7.81
C ARG A 30 -1.24 -9.91 6.99
N SER A 31 -1.98 -9.66 5.92
CA SER A 31 -1.87 -8.44 5.13
C SER A 31 -2.50 -7.25 5.87
N ARG A 32 -1.91 -6.07 5.72
CA ARG A 32 -2.40 -4.79 6.25
C ARG A 32 -2.70 -3.85 5.10
N VAL A 33 -3.96 -3.42 4.97
CA VAL A 33 -4.45 -2.57 3.89
C VAL A 33 -5.17 -1.38 4.51
N ALA A 34 -4.66 -0.17 4.30
CA ALA A 34 -5.23 1.03 4.91
C ALA A 34 -5.32 2.20 3.92
N GLU A 35 -6.46 2.89 3.88
CA GLU A 35 -6.68 4.05 3.01
C GLU A 35 -6.52 3.74 1.51
N CYS A 36 -6.97 2.56 1.08
CA CYS A 36 -6.76 2.02 -0.25
C CYS A 36 -8.04 1.76 -1.04
N GLU A 37 -7.89 1.70 -2.36
CA GLU A 37 -8.92 1.24 -3.29
C GLU A 37 -8.36 0.06 -4.08
N LEU A 38 -9.08 -1.06 -4.12
CA LEU A 38 -8.71 -2.25 -4.88
C LEU A 38 -9.82 -2.59 -5.88
N GLY A 39 -9.51 -2.54 -7.18
CA GLY A 39 -10.46 -2.85 -8.24
C GLY A 39 -10.83 -4.34 -8.32
N ASP A 40 -12.00 -4.61 -8.91
CA ASP A 40 -12.54 -5.95 -9.14
C ASP A 40 -11.48 -6.94 -9.69
N TYR A 41 -11.61 -8.22 -9.30
CA TYR A 41 -10.77 -9.34 -9.74
C TYR A 41 -9.27 -9.22 -9.38
N SER A 42 -8.90 -8.29 -8.52
CA SER A 42 -7.53 -8.16 -8.02
C SER A 42 -7.35 -8.89 -6.69
N TYR A 43 -6.15 -9.37 -6.41
CA TYR A 43 -5.86 -10.03 -5.15
C TYR A 43 -4.51 -9.63 -4.58
N MET A 44 -4.35 -9.85 -3.29
CA MET A 44 -3.05 -9.86 -2.64
C MET A 44 -2.85 -11.08 -1.78
N MET A 45 -1.68 -11.68 -1.93
CA MET A 45 -1.24 -12.81 -1.12
C MET A 45 -0.78 -12.32 0.27
N GLN A 46 -0.35 -13.26 1.10
CA GLN A 46 -0.07 -13.03 2.51
C GLN A 46 1.04 -11.99 2.76
N ASP A 47 1.03 -11.43 3.96
CA ASP A 47 2.10 -10.56 4.49
C ASP A 47 2.31 -9.25 3.71
N CYS A 48 1.33 -8.80 2.93
CA CYS A 48 1.42 -7.52 2.24
C CYS A 48 1.19 -6.35 3.19
N ALA A 49 1.85 -5.22 2.93
CA ALA A 49 1.60 -3.97 3.65
C ALA A 49 1.36 -2.85 2.64
N VAL A 50 0.11 -2.39 2.55
CA VAL A 50 -0.38 -1.46 1.53
C VAL A 50 -1.04 -0.29 2.22
N TRP A 51 -0.61 0.93 1.89
CA TRP A 51 -1.16 2.15 2.45
C TRP A 51 -1.35 3.22 1.38
N CYS A 52 -2.39 4.05 1.46
CA CYS A 52 -2.65 5.17 0.54
C CYS A 52 -2.35 4.81 -0.93
N THR A 53 -3.05 3.81 -1.45
CA THR A 53 -2.81 3.28 -2.80
C THR A 53 -4.14 3.09 -3.53
N THR A 54 -4.17 3.41 -4.82
CA THR A 54 -5.25 3.00 -5.73
C THR A 54 -4.72 1.89 -6.63
N ILE A 55 -5.41 0.75 -6.66
CA ILE A 55 -5.02 -0.45 -7.39
C ILE A 55 -6.12 -0.80 -8.41
N GLY A 56 -5.75 -0.85 -9.68
CA GLY A 56 -6.64 -1.19 -10.78
C GLY A 56 -7.10 -2.64 -10.74
N LYS A 57 -8.15 -2.92 -11.52
CA LYS A 57 -8.74 -4.25 -11.73
C LYS A 57 -7.74 -5.27 -12.27
N PHE A 58 -7.97 -6.55 -11.99
CA PHE A 58 -7.14 -7.68 -12.45
C PHE A 58 -5.66 -7.59 -12.03
N SER A 59 -5.35 -6.84 -10.97
CA SER A 59 -3.98 -6.72 -10.48
C SER A 59 -3.60 -7.89 -9.58
N ASN A 60 -2.38 -8.39 -9.76
CA ASN A 60 -1.86 -9.59 -9.15
C ASN A 60 -0.74 -9.24 -8.17
N ILE A 61 -1.02 -9.24 -6.86
CA ILE A 61 -0.06 -8.85 -5.84
C ILE A 61 0.45 -10.10 -5.12
N ALA A 62 1.71 -10.46 -5.34
CA ALA A 62 2.33 -11.61 -4.70
C ALA A 62 2.60 -11.36 -3.20
N ALA A 63 3.06 -12.39 -2.49
CA ALA A 63 3.25 -12.32 -1.05
C ALA A 63 4.34 -11.32 -0.65
N ALA A 64 4.21 -10.73 0.53
CA ALA A 64 5.18 -9.81 1.14
C ALA A 64 5.46 -8.54 0.33
N VAL A 65 4.54 -8.11 -0.54
CA VAL A 65 4.68 -6.85 -1.28
C VAL A 65 4.40 -5.66 -0.36
N ARG A 66 5.27 -4.64 -0.42
CA ARG A 66 5.13 -3.38 0.30
C ARG A 66 4.77 -2.26 -0.67
N ILE A 67 3.61 -1.64 -0.51
CA ILE A 67 3.19 -0.51 -1.37
C ILE A 67 3.06 0.77 -0.53
N ASN A 68 3.61 1.85 -1.06
CA ASN A 68 3.72 3.15 -0.39
C ASN A 68 4.54 3.05 0.92
N ALA A 69 5.77 2.55 0.79
CA ALA A 69 6.74 2.51 1.89
C ALA A 69 7.18 3.94 2.28
N THR A 70 6.54 4.54 3.29
CA THR A 70 6.80 5.94 3.65
C THR A 70 8.26 6.24 3.94
N ASN A 71 8.76 7.35 3.40
CA ASN A 71 10.11 7.83 3.62
C ASN A 71 10.23 8.60 4.94
N HIS A 72 11.39 8.48 5.60
CA HIS A 72 11.76 9.35 6.70
C HIS A 72 12.10 10.77 6.20
N PRO A 73 11.83 11.82 6.99
CA PRO A 73 12.18 13.18 6.63
C PRO A 73 13.68 13.45 6.86
N THR A 74 14.50 13.13 5.88
CA THR A 74 15.98 13.21 5.97
C THR A 74 16.53 14.64 5.97
N TRP A 75 15.69 15.63 5.71
CA TRP A 75 16.06 17.06 5.74
C TRP A 75 15.91 17.69 7.13
N ARG A 76 15.37 16.97 8.11
CA ARG A 76 15.23 17.44 9.50
C ARG A 76 16.53 17.25 10.29
N PRO A 77 16.72 17.97 11.42
CA PRO A 77 17.92 17.83 12.25
C PRO A 77 18.19 16.42 12.80
N THR A 78 17.16 15.55 12.82
CA THR A 78 17.26 14.14 13.23
C THR A 78 16.27 13.30 12.43
N LEU A 79 16.58 12.00 12.31
CA LEU A 79 15.69 11.00 11.70
C LEU A 79 14.61 10.49 12.68
N HIS A 80 14.72 10.85 13.96
CA HIS A 80 13.78 10.43 14.98
C HIS A 80 12.40 11.08 14.79
N HIS A 81 11.34 10.31 14.94
CA HIS A 81 9.98 10.78 14.66
C HIS A 81 9.44 11.83 15.64
N PHE A 82 10.09 12.11 16.78
CA PHE A 82 9.63 13.14 17.73
C PHE A 82 9.45 14.51 17.06
N THR A 83 10.16 14.79 15.96
CA THR A 83 10.02 16.06 15.24
C THR A 83 8.69 16.22 14.53
N TYR A 84 7.98 15.14 14.19
CA TYR A 84 6.67 15.17 13.52
C TYR A 84 5.60 14.33 14.25
N ARG A 85 6.01 13.62 15.30
CA ARG A 85 5.19 12.81 16.21
C ARG A 85 5.40 13.22 17.66
N ALA A 86 5.34 14.51 17.96
CA ALA A 86 5.71 15.00 19.28
C ALA A 86 4.72 14.56 20.38
N SER A 87 3.42 14.43 20.07
CA SER A 87 2.40 13.97 21.04
C SER A 87 2.57 12.52 21.49
N ASP A 88 3.36 11.70 20.79
CA ASP A 88 3.74 10.35 21.27
C ASP A 88 4.67 10.43 22.51
N TYR A 89 5.25 11.61 22.81
CA TYR A 89 6.29 11.81 23.82
C TYR A 89 5.94 12.82 24.92
N TRP A 90 5.17 13.87 24.57
CA TRP A 90 4.87 14.97 25.48
C TRP A 90 3.38 15.31 25.43
N ASP A 91 2.77 15.47 26.61
CA ASP A 91 1.33 15.71 26.76
C ASP A 91 0.88 17.08 26.21
N ASP A 92 1.80 18.04 26.11
CA ASP A 92 1.57 19.41 25.63
C ASP A 92 2.00 19.63 24.16
N ALA A 93 2.29 18.54 23.44
CA ALA A 93 2.71 18.58 22.05
C ALA A 93 1.69 17.92 21.13
N GLU A 94 1.76 18.27 19.83
CA GLU A 94 0.86 17.76 18.80
C GLU A 94 1.63 17.02 17.70
N HIS A 95 0.92 16.16 16.98
CA HIS A 95 1.40 15.63 15.71
C HIS A 95 1.33 16.69 14.61
N GLU A 96 2.36 16.75 13.75
CA GLU A 96 2.36 17.67 12.61
C GLU A 96 1.40 17.15 11.52
N SER A 97 0.13 17.58 11.59
CA SER A 97 -0.93 17.16 10.68
C SER A 97 -0.59 17.38 9.21
N GLU A 98 0.05 18.50 8.88
CA GLU A 98 0.50 18.83 7.52
C GLU A 98 1.49 17.81 6.97
N PHE A 99 2.46 17.36 7.78
CA PHE A 99 3.43 16.35 7.35
C PHE A 99 2.74 15.01 7.01
N PHE A 100 1.72 14.64 7.76
CA PHE A 100 0.92 13.44 7.45
C PHE A 100 0.04 13.62 6.22
N ALA A 101 -0.50 14.83 6.01
CA ALA A 101 -1.24 15.16 4.79
C ALA A 101 -0.34 15.08 3.55
N GLU A 102 0.89 15.59 3.62
CA GLU A 102 1.90 15.47 2.55
C GLU A 102 2.25 14.01 2.25
N ARG A 103 2.38 13.16 3.28
CA ARG A 103 2.61 11.71 3.07
C ARG A 103 1.43 11.05 2.36
N ARG A 104 0.20 11.40 2.73
CA ARG A 104 -1.02 10.89 2.05
C ARG A 104 -1.14 11.39 0.61
N ALA A 105 -0.68 12.61 0.34
CA ALA A 105 -0.65 13.17 -1.01
C ALA A 105 0.29 12.40 -1.95
N LYS A 106 1.28 11.67 -1.42
CA LYS A 106 2.13 10.72 -2.17
C LYS A 106 1.46 9.36 -2.33
N ARG A 107 0.19 9.36 -2.72
CA ARG A 107 -0.57 8.15 -3.06
C ARG A 107 0.13 7.41 -4.20
N VAL A 108 0.18 6.08 -4.12
CA VAL A 108 0.68 5.20 -5.19
C VAL A 108 -0.47 4.80 -6.11
N THR A 109 -0.21 4.74 -7.41
CA THR A 109 -1.17 4.27 -8.42
C THR A 109 -0.63 2.98 -9.04
N ILE A 110 -1.40 1.90 -8.93
CA ILE A 110 -1.15 0.64 -9.63
C ILE A 110 -2.23 0.49 -10.70
N GLY A 111 -1.83 0.33 -11.95
CA GLY A 111 -2.71 0.18 -13.10
C GLY A 111 -3.52 -1.12 -13.09
N HIS A 112 -4.21 -1.36 -14.20
CA HIS A 112 -4.94 -2.59 -14.49
C HIS A 112 -4.01 -3.71 -14.95
N ASP A 113 -4.39 -4.96 -14.68
CA ASP A 113 -3.70 -6.14 -15.22
C ASP A 113 -2.18 -6.17 -14.91
N THR A 114 -1.80 -5.67 -13.74
CA THR A 114 -0.40 -5.62 -13.31
C THR A 114 0.01 -6.89 -12.58
N TRP A 115 1.31 -7.14 -12.49
CA TRP A 115 1.87 -8.13 -11.59
C TRP A 115 2.99 -7.54 -10.73
N LEU A 116 2.81 -7.58 -9.40
CA LEU A 116 3.85 -7.22 -8.44
C LEU A 116 4.44 -8.50 -7.83
N GLY A 117 5.69 -8.79 -8.17
CA GLY A 117 6.43 -9.96 -7.72
C GLY A 117 6.70 -9.95 -6.21
N HIS A 118 6.92 -11.15 -5.66
CA HIS A 118 7.11 -11.38 -4.22
C HIS A 118 8.13 -10.43 -3.60
N GLY A 119 7.80 -9.84 -2.44
CA GLY A 119 8.75 -9.00 -1.70
C GLY A 119 9.11 -7.68 -2.40
N SER A 120 8.45 -7.30 -3.50
CA SER A 120 8.71 -6.01 -4.15
C SER A 120 8.21 -4.86 -3.28
N THR A 121 8.90 -3.72 -3.37
CA THR A 121 8.61 -2.50 -2.63
C THR A 121 8.35 -1.35 -3.60
N ILE A 122 7.17 -0.76 -3.54
CA ILE A 122 6.79 0.41 -4.32
C ILE A 122 6.87 1.66 -3.44
N LEU A 123 7.70 2.62 -3.83
CA LEU A 123 7.92 3.85 -3.06
C LEU A 123 6.77 4.86 -3.21
N PRO A 124 6.63 5.81 -2.26
CA PRO A 124 5.54 6.78 -2.28
C PRO A 124 5.49 7.62 -3.55
N GLY A 125 4.28 7.84 -4.08
CA GLY A 125 4.04 8.67 -5.27
C GLY A 125 4.34 8.01 -6.62
N VAL A 126 4.76 6.73 -6.65
CA VAL A 126 5.03 6.00 -7.89
C VAL A 126 3.73 5.61 -8.60
N THR A 127 3.76 5.65 -9.93
CA THR A 127 2.75 5.05 -10.82
C THR A 127 3.30 3.82 -11.53
N VAL A 128 2.62 2.69 -11.40
CA VAL A 128 2.86 1.47 -12.19
C VAL A 128 1.76 1.39 -13.25
N GLY A 129 2.15 1.46 -14.52
CA GLY A 129 1.23 1.48 -15.66
C GLY A 129 0.46 0.18 -15.85
N ASP A 130 -0.61 0.24 -16.63
CA ASP A 130 -1.43 -0.93 -16.98
C ASP A 130 -0.59 -2.00 -17.67
N GLY A 131 -0.77 -3.27 -17.31
CA GLY A 131 -0.03 -4.40 -17.90
C GLY A 131 1.41 -4.56 -17.41
N ALA A 132 1.93 -3.60 -16.63
CA ALA A 132 3.31 -3.64 -16.18
C ALA A 132 3.58 -4.77 -15.17
N ALA A 133 4.79 -5.32 -15.24
CA ALA A 133 5.29 -6.34 -14.33
C ALA A 133 6.49 -5.83 -13.51
N VAL A 134 6.44 -6.03 -12.20
CA VAL A 134 7.53 -5.73 -11.26
C VAL A 134 8.12 -7.04 -10.77
N GLY A 135 9.43 -7.21 -10.96
CA GLY A 135 10.15 -8.40 -10.51
C GLY A 135 10.14 -8.58 -8.99
N ALA A 136 10.28 -9.82 -8.53
CA ALA A 136 10.39 -10.13 -7.10
C ALA A 136 11.60 -9.42 -6.46
N GLY A 137 11.41 -8.90 -5.24
CA GLY A 137 12.42 -8.19 -4.46
C GLY A 137 12.81 -6.81 -5.00
N ALA A 138 12.18 -6.32 -6.08
CA ALA A 138 12.52 -5.04 -6.66
C ALA A 138 12.12 -3.87 -5.74
N VAL A 139 12.94 -2.81 -5.74
CA VAL A 139 12.57 -1.50 -5.16
C VAL A 139 12.24 -0.56 -6.31
N VAL A 140 10.97 -0.20 -6.44
CA VAL A 140 10.46 0.67 -7.50
C VAL A 140 10.40 2.09 -6.96
N SER A 141 11.37 2.90 -7.37
CA SER A 141 11.53 4.29 -6.94
C SER A 141 11.11 5.33 -7.99
N LYS A 142 10.67 4.88 -9.17
CA LYS A 142 10.24 5.70 -10.30
C LYS A 142 9.09 4.99 -11.00
N ASP A 143 8.33 5.75 -11.77
CA ASP A 143 7.21 5.20 -12.53
C ASP A 143 7.65 4.08 -13.47
N VAL A 144 6.77 3.10 -13.63
CA VAL A 144 6.95 1.95 -14.53
C VAL A 144 5.94 2.10 -15.66
N ALA A 145 6.43 2.17 -16.89
CA ALA A 145 5.57 2.22 -18.08
C ALA A 145 4.88 0.86 -18.32
N PRO A 146 3.75 0.84 -19.08
CA PRO A 146 3.10 -0.40 -19.55
C PRO A 146 4.06 -1.39 -20.22
#